data_AF-Q9EXH2-F1
#
_entry.id   AF-Q9EXH2-F1
#
_cell.length_a   1.000
_cell.length_b   1.000
_cell.length_c   1.000
_cell.angle_alpha   90.00
_cell.angle_beta   90.00
_cell.angle_gamma   90.00
#
_symmetry.space_group_name_H-M   'P 1'
#
loop_
_entity.id
_entity.type
_entity.pdbx_description
1 polymer ?
#
loop_
_entity_poly.entity_id
_entity_poly.type
_entity_poly.pdbx_seq_one_letter_code
_entity_poly.pdbx_strand_id
1 'polypeptide(L)'
;KRVGSSPQSGTISVEYEDGSSELLPNQFVLIATGSRPQTLPFLKINHRNILSSDDILQIDTLPDSIAIVGGGVIGLEFASLLTDLNV
;
A
#
# COMPACT_ATOMS: atom_id res chain seq x y z
N LYS A 1 3.31 12.58 -5.67
CA LYS A 1 2.28 12.22 -4.67
C LYS A 1 1.80 13.51 -4.03
N ARG A 2 0.51 13.83 -4.08
CA ARG A 2 -0.04 15.00 -3.35
C ARG A 2 -0.35 14.59 -1.91
N VAL A 3 0.12 15.36 -0.93
CA VAL A 3 -0.18 15.13 0.49
C VAL A 3 -1.09 16.25 0.97
N GLY A 4 -2.24 15.87 1.52
CA GLY A 4 -3.20 16.80 2.11
C GLY A 4 -3.07 16.81 3.63
N SER A 5 -2.93 17.99 4.24
CA SER A 5 -3.01 18.17 5.69
C SER A 5 -3.93 19.32 6.05
N SER A 6 -4.50 19.35 7.27
CA SER A 6 -5.39 20.44 7.73
C SER A 6 -4.69 21.25 8.82
N PRO A 7 -3.71 22.12 8.48
CA PRO A 7 -2.91 22.84 9.47
C PRO A 7 -3.70 23.95 10.19
N GLN A 8 -4.76 24.46 9.57
CA GLN A 8 -5.63 25.50 10.11
C GLN A 8 -7.08 25.17 9.80
N SER A 9 -7.98 25.38 10.77
CA SER A 9 -9.42 25.12 10.60
C SER A 9 -9.97 25.84 9.35
N GLY A 10 -10.70 25.11 8.51
CA GLY A 10 -11.27 25.63 7.26
C GLY A 10 -10.29 25.70 6.08
N THR A 11 -9.10 25.08 6.16
CA THR A 11 -8.14 25.00 5.03
C THR A 11 -7.48 23.63 4.94
N ILE A 12 -7.13 23.19 3.72
CA ILE A 12 -6.27 22.03 3.45
C ILE A 12 -5.00 22.52 2.77
N SER A 13 -3.84 22.16 3.31
CA SER A 13 -2.56 22.33 2.63
C SER A 13 -2.34 21.20 1.63
N VAL A 14 -2.00 21.55 0.40
CA VAL A 14 -1.60 20.63 -0.67
C VAL A 14 -0.12 20.84 -0.93
N GLU A 15 0.68 19.80 -0.71
CA GLU A 15 2.08 19.75 -1.09
C GLU A 15 2.25 19.03 -2.44
N TYR A 16 2.99 19.65 -3.34
CA TYR A 16 3.29 19.17 -4.69
C TYR A 16 4.64 18.45 -4.74
N GLU A 17 4.88 17.70 -5.82
CA GLU A 17 6.13 16.92 -5.98
C GLU A 17 7.38 17.78 -6.13
N ASP A 18 7.21 19.01 -6.63
CA ASP A 18 8.29 19.98 -6.76
C ASP A 18 8.62 20.71 -5.44
N GLY A 19 7.95 20.32 -4.34
CA GLY A 19 8.11 20.92 -3.02
C GLY A 19 7.34 22.23 -2.82
N SER A 20 6.62 22.71 -3.83
CA SER A 20 5.70 23.83 -3.65
C SER A 20 4.48 23.42 -2.83
N SER A 21 3.84 24.38 -2.16
CA SER A 21 2.61 24.12 -1.40
C SER A 21 1.62 25.27 -1.52
N GLU A 22 0.34 24.94 -1.42
CA GLU A 22 -0.76 25.91 -1.37
C GLU A 22 -1.77 25.57 -0.28
N LEU A 23 -2.53 26.57 0.17
CA LEU A 23 -3.62 26.41 1.13
C LEU A 23 -4.95 26.59 0.40
N LEU A 24 -5.80 25.56 0.45
CA LEU A 24 -7.13 25.55 -0.15
C LEU A 24 -8.19 25.75 0.93
N PRO A 25 -8.94 26.86 0.92
CA PRO A 25 -10.10 27.04 1.78
C PRO A 25 -11.15 25.97 1.51
N ASN A 26 -11.81 25.48 2.57
CA ASN A 26 -12.87 24.50 2.45
C ASN A 26 -13.99 24.75 3.47
N GLN A 27 -15.20 24.36 3.07
CA GLN A 27 -16.35 24.29 3.97
C GLN A 27 -16.55 22.86 4.50
N PHE A 28 -16.22 21.86 3.67
CA PHE A 28 -16.32 20.44 3.98
C PHE A 28 -15.11 19.69 3.44
N VAL A 29 -14.69 18.63 4.13
CA VAL A 29 -13.57 17.77 3.73
C VAL A 29 -14.02 16.31 3.76
N LEU A 30 -13.82 15.60 2.66
CA LEU A 30 -13.99 14.14 2.59
C LEU A 30 -12.64 13.45 2.70
N ILE A 31 -12.46 12.65 3.75
CA ILE A 31 -11.24 11.86 3.94
C ILE A 31 -11.44 10.49 3.30
N ALA A 32 -10.69 10.22 2.23
CA ALA A 32 -10.78 8.98 1.45
C ALA A 32 -9.38 8.48 1.01
N THR A 33 -8.40 8.51 1.90
CA THR A 33 -6.99 8.17 1.58
C THR A 33 -6.71 6.67 1.39
N GLY A 34 -7.69 5.82 1.71
CA GLY A 34 -7.60 4.37 1.63
C GLY A 34 -6.69 3.75 2.70
N SER A 35 -6.35 2.48 2.53
CA SER A 35 -5.44 1.71 3.39
C SER A 35 -4.14 1.35 2.66
N ARG A 36 -3.16 0.79 3.38
CA ARG A 36 -1.92 0.25 2.81
C ARG A 36 -1.56 -1.07 3.51
N PRO A 37 -0.82 -2.00 2.86
CA PRO A 37 -0.38 -3.24 3.49
C PRO A 37 0.37 -2.97 4.80
N GLN A 38 0.03 -3.72 5.86
CA GLN A 38 0.73 -3.60 7.14
C GLN A 38 2.03 -4.39 7.11
N THR A 39 3.13 -3.75 7.51
CA THR A 39 4.44 -4.40 7.62
C THR A 39 4.71 -4.90 9.04
N LEU A 40 5.45 -5.99 9.18
CA LEU A 40 5.92 -6.47 10.49
C LEU A 40 7.23 -5.77 10.86
N PRO A 41 7.40 -5.29 12.11
CA PRO A 41 8.60 -4.53 12.51
C PRO A 41 9.93 -5.27 12.28
N PHE A 42 9.93 -6.59 12.42
CA PHE A 42 11.10 -7.46 12.25
C PHE A 42 11.25 -8.01 10.82
N LEU A 43 10.27 -7.81 9.94
CA LEU A 43 10.27 -8.34 8.58
C LEU A 43 9.98 -7.21 7.59
N LYS A 44 11.04 -6.48 7.23
CA LYS A 44 10.94 -5.38 6.27
C LYS A 44 10.77 -5.91 4.86
N ILE A 45 9.78 -5.39 4.15
CA ILE A 45 9.60 -5.63 2.71
C ILE A 45 10.86 -5.14 1.99
N ASN A 46 11.39 -5.98 1.09
CA ASN A 46 12.57 -5.67 0.29
C ASN A 46 12.32 -5.76 -1.21
N HIS A 47 11.07 -6.01 -1.62
CA HIS A 47 10.63 -6.08 -3.02
C HIS A 47 11.40 -7.11 -3.88
N ARG A 48 12.02 -8.12 -3.24
CA ARG A 48 12.76 -9.19 -3.92
C ARG A 48 12.35 -10.58 -3.45
N ASN A 49 12.39 -10.81 -2.13
CA ASN A 49 11.97 -12.09 -1.53
C ASN A 49 11.09 -11.93 -0.27
N ILE A 50 10.98 -10.71 0.25
CA ILE A 50 9.95 -10.33 1.21
C ILE A 50 9.05 -9.34 0.48
N LEU A 51 7.85 -9.82 0.12
CA LEU A 51 6.92 -9.17 -0.79
C LEU A 51 5.61 -8.83 -0.05
N SER A 52 4.98 -7.73 -0.46
CA SER A 52 3.57 -7.44 -0.15
C SER A 52 2.63 -8.00 -1.23
N SER A 53 1.32 -7.87 -1.00
CA SER A 53 0.29 -8.16 -2.01
C SER A 53 0.41 -7.31 -3.27
N ASP A 54 0.99 -6.11 -3.17
CA ASP A 54 1.20 -5.25 -4.34
C ASP A 54 2.40 -5.74 -5.16
N ASP A 55 3.45 -6.20 -4.49
CA ASP A 55 4.69 -6.66 -5.13
C ASP A 55 4.51 -7.98 -5.87
N ILE A 56 3.75 -8.93 -5.28
CA ILE A 56 3.57 -10.27 -5.89
C ILE A 56 2.85 -10.22 -7.24
N LEU A 57 2.04 -9.19 -7.48
CA LEU A 57 1.37 -8.97 -8.77
C LEU A 57 2.32 -8.51 -9.88
N GLN A 58 3.55 -8.12 -9.54
CA GLN A 58 4.55 -7.59 -10.46
C GLN A 58 5.71 -8.56 -10.71
N ILE A 59 5.64 -9.81 -10.22
CA ILE A 59 6.71 -10.78 -10.43
C ILE A 59 6.67 -11.33 -11.86
N ASP A 60 7.83 -11.43 -12.50
CA ASP A 60 7.95 -11.97 -13.86
C ASP A 60 7.99 -13.52 -13.88
N THR A 61 8.39 -14.13 -12.76
CA THR A 61 8.59 -15.57 -12.63
C THR A 61 7.98 -16.09 -11.33
N LEU A 62 7.28 -17.22 -11.41
CA LEU A 62 6.76 -17.91 -10.23
C LEU A 62 7.91 -18.49 -9.39
N PRO A 63 7.85 -18.40 -8.05
CA PRO A 63 8.85 -19.03 -7.19
C PRO A 63 8.62 -20.54 -7.09
N ASP A 64 9.67 -21.29 -6.76
CA ASP A 64 9.57 -22.75 -6.53
C ASP A 64 8.77 -23.11 -5.26
N SER A 65 8.67 -22.17 -4.32
CA SER A 65 7.86 -22.29 -3.10
C SER A 65 7.62 -20.91 -2.50
N ILE A 66 6.54 -20.77 -1.74
CA ILE A 66 6.19 -19.51 -1.06
C ILE A 66 5.69 -19.74 0.36
N ALA A 67 5.98 -18.78 1.24
CA ALA A 67 5.38 -18.70 2.58
C ALA A 67 4.46 -17.48 2.67
N ILE A 68 3.21 -17.70 3.08
CA ILE A 68 2.22 -16.62 3.25
C ILE A 68 2.09 -16.31 4.74
N VAL A 69 2.43 -15.07 5.11
CA VAL A 69 2.39 -14.60 6.50
C VAL A 69 1.11 -13.82 6.75
N GLY A 70 0.13 -14.48 7.38
CA GLY A 70 -1.17 -13.92 7.73
C GLY A 70 -2.34 -14.59 6.98
N GLY A 71 -3.33 -15.10 7.72
CA GLY A 71 -4.47 -15.85 7.19
C GLY A 71 -5.69 -14.99 6.85
N GLY A 72 -5.49 -13.73 6.44
CA GLY A 72 -6.58 -12.87 5.99
C GLY A 72 -7.03 -13.21 4.56
N VAL A 73 -8.13 -12.60 4.12
CA VAL A 73 -8.74 -12.88 2.80
C VAL A 73 -7.73 -12.76 1.66
N ILE A 74 -6.94 -11.69 1.61
CA ILE A 74 -5.88 -11.48 0.60
C ILE A 74 -4.88 -12.64 0.59
N GLY A 75 -4.44 -13.09 1.78
CA GLY A 75 -3.49 -14.19 1.89
C GLY A 75 -4.07 -15.51 1.39
N LEU A 76 -5.36 -15.77 1.64
CA LEU A 76 -6.04 -16.98 1.17
C LEU A 76 -6.29 -16.97 -0.34
N GLU A 77 -6.61 -15.82 -0.92
CA GLU A 77 -6.75 -15.66 -2.38
C GLU A 77 -5.44 -16.00 -3.10
N PHE A 78 -4.31 -15.45 -2.61
CA PHE A 78 -2.99 -15.79 -3.16
C PHE A 78 -2.59 -17.24 -2.89
N ALA A 79 -2.90 -17.79 -1.71
CA ALA A 79 -2.64 -19.20 -1.43
C ALA A 79 -3.31 -20.11 -2.45
N SER A 80 -4.61 -19.89 -2.70
CA SER A 80 -5.37 -20.65 -3.70
C SER A 80 -4.78 -20.49 -5.09
N LEU A 81 -4.54 -19.24 -5.52
CA LEU A 81 -3.97 -18.95 -6.85
C LEU A 81 -2.63 -19.65 -7.07
N LEU A 82 -1.73 -19.57 -6.09
CA LEU A 82 -0.38 -20.13 -6.21
C LEU A 82 -0.39 -21.66 -6.19
N THR A 83 -1.27 -22.27 -5.38
CA THR A 83 -1.51 -23.72 -5.44
C THR A 83 -1.98 -24.17 -6.82
N ASP A 84 -2.91 -23.43 -7.45
CA ASP A 84 -3.39 -23.75 -8.81
C ASP A 84 -2.29 -23.62 -9.87
N LEU A 85 -1.28 -22.78 -9.62
CA LEU A 85 -0.09 -22.60 -10.46
C LEU A 85 1.04 -23.58 -10.12
N ASN A 86 0.82 -24.51 -9.20
CA ASN A 86 1.81 -25.49 -8.71
C ASN A 86 3.02 -24.85 -8.01
N VAL A 87 2.79 -23.79 -7.23
CA VAL A 87 3.74 -23.16 -6.31
C VAL A 87 3.49 -23.64 -4.88
#